data_AF-A0A846C0I0-F1
#
_entry.id   AF-A0A846C0I0-F1
#
_cell.length_a   1.000
_cell.length_b   1.000
_cell.length_c   1.000
_cell.angle_alpha   90.00
_cell.angle_beta   90.00
_cell.angle_gamma   90.00
#
_symmetry.space_group_name_H-M   'P 1'
#
loop_
_entity.id
_entity.type
_entity.pdbx_description
1 polymer ?
#
loop_
_entity_poly.entity_id
_entity_poly.type
_entity_poly.pdbx_seq_one_letter_code
_entity_poly.pdbx_strand_id
1 'polypeptide(L)'
;MITLPDPQTIATLAEILYHMTGPLSKIPSFIKGIDSIFSGKYPEDSEKSSDLREAEQKYYQKKLELERELLQKLEIDKQSLELEQIKLQVTTEISVKRFELLREFQEQNAKLKWEKIQIDWDKDNWFSKLNRIETKQIFSQYTNSLLILSSPPQIAKDNCLDLFREHDFEVEMHNWEDFVGKYDKSQNSLYPVRGYSNYFTESISKTDIERLYSILNCIYTYVIYADITAKKITFRTAYWCINGELEFFPNPIEWDWQSTQQELIKVGKSEVESISIIRDLFIEVKKLISVFYIDCYYMYLDPFYQLNFPSLQTDLGWELPEHLVKITNNLQELQQEQRKIYFRNLLTNNLSILSEDSMKNVDKFLDKEEIFDIKRNELLGLLDKADSIVKKLDETGDFSSISEEVSNQINVTRERCYEGLFSIALITPFQSGKSTTLNAFADGREVSPK
;
A
#
# COMPACT_ATOMS: atom_id res chain seq x y z
N MET A 1 -46.64 -5.85 25.57
CA MET A 1 -46.51 -7.25 25.99
C MET A 1 -45.14 -7.73 25.51
N ILE A 2 -44.17 -7.83 26.42
CA ILE A 2 -42.87 -8.40 26.09
C ILE A 2 -43.04 -9.92 26.15
N THR A 3 -43.02 -10.57 25.01
CA THR A 3 -43.00 -12.04 24.92
C THR A 3 -41.65 -12.54 25.41
N LEU A 4 -41.67 -13.42 26.40
CA LEU A 4 -40.48 -14.15 26.85
C LEU A 4 -39.88 -14.93 25.67
N PRO A 5 -38.53 -15.04 25.59
CA PRO A 5 -37.88 -15.86 24.58
C PRO A 5 -38.33 -17.31 24.71
N ASP A 6 -38.40 -18.00 23.57
CA ASP A 6 -38.91 -19.36 23.53
C ASP A 6 -38.01 -20.33 24.32
N PRO A 7 -38.54 -21.46 24.81
CA PRO A 7 -37.81 -22.42 25.64
C PRO A 7 -36.51 -22.95 25.01
N GLN A 8 -36.41 -22.96 23.68
CA GLN A 8 -35.24 -23.41 22.92
C GLN A 8 -34.13 -22.36 22.93
N THR A 9 -34.48 -21.07 22.94
CA THR A 9 -33.55 -19.96 23.17
C THR A 9 -32.97 -20.01 24.59
N ILE A 10 -33.79 -20.38 25.59
CA ILE A 10 -33.34 -20.55 26.98
C ILE A 10 -32.42 -21.78 27.13
N ALA A 11 -32.74 -22.88 26.46
CA ALA A 11 -31.90 -24.09 26.45
C ALA A 11 -30.52 -23.82 25.81
N THR A 12 -30.49 -23.08 24.69
CA THR A 12 -29.24 -22.70 24.00
C THR A 12 -28.35 -21.81 24.88
N LEU A 13 -28.94 -20.85 25.61
CA LEU A 13 -28.20 -20.01 26.56
C LEU A 13 -27.65 -20.80 27.76
N ALA A 14 -28.39 -21.80 28.23
CA ALA A 14 -27.95 -22.69 29.30
C ALA A 14 -26.78 -23.60 28.85
N GLU A 15 -26.80 -24.08 27.60
CA GLU A 15 -25.70 -24.83 26.99
C GLU A 15 -24.44 -23.98 26.83
N ILE A 16 -24.59 -22.73 26.36
CA ILE A 16 -23.48 -21.76 26.24
C ILE A 16 -22.86 -21.49 27.62
N LEU A 17 -23.68 -21.28 28.65
CA LEU A 17 -23.20 -21.07 30.02
C LEU A 17 -22.51 -22.31 30.59
N TYR A 18 -23.04 -23.51 30.34
CA TYR A 18 -22.45 -24.78 30.75
C TYR A 18 -21.04 -24.98 30.14
N HIS A 19 -20.85 -24.59 28.88
CA HIS A 19 -19.55 -24.64 28.21
C HIS A 19 -18.57 -23.57 28.69
N MET A 20 -19.05 -22.40 29.12
CA MET A 20 -18.18 -21.33 29.62
C MET A 20 -17.68 -21.56 31.06
N THR A 21 -18.43 -22.27 31.90
CA THR A 21 -18.09 -22.39 33.35
C THR A 21 -17.59 -23.76 33.80
N GLY A 22 -17.60 -24.77 32.92
CA GLY A 22 -17.23 -26.14 33.27
C GLY A 22 -18.22 -26.81 34.25
N PRO A 23 -18.00 -28.10 34.62
CA PRO A 23 -18.98 -28.88 35.38
C PRO A 23 -19.20 -28.31 36.79
N LEU A 24 -20.44 -27.85 37.01
CA LEU A 24 -21.02 -27.28 38.23
C LEU A 24 -21.11 -28.28 39.42
N SER A 25 -20.04 -29.01 39.71
CA SER A 25 -19.96 -29.92 40.87
C SER A 25 -19.47 -29.25 42.16
N LYS A 26 -19.21 -27.93 42.15
CA LYS A 26 -18.67 -27.18 43.30
C LYS A 26 -19.44 -25.92 43.71
N ILE A 27 -20.76 -25.86 43.52
CA ILE A 27 -21.56 -24.80 44.14
C ILE A 27 -22.85 -25.33 44.79
N PRO A 28 -22.76 -26.02 45.96
CA PRO A 28 -23.96 -26.46 46.69
C PRO A 28 -24.70 -25.35 47.46
N SER A 29 -24.11 -24.16 47.62
CA SER A 29 -24.72 -23.06 48.40
C SER A 29 -25.57 -22.09 47.58
N PHE A 30 -25.38 -22.02 46.25
CA PHE A 30 -26.11 -21.07 45.40
C PHE A 30 -27.48 -21.62 44.96
N ILE A 31 -27.59 -22.93 44.72
CA ILE A 31 -28.85 -23.57 44.29
C ILE A 31 -29.89 -23.62 45.43
N LYS A 32 -29.46 -23.74 46.70
CA LYS A 32 -30.38 -23.66 47.84
C LYS A 32 -31.02 -22.27 48.03
N GLY A 33 -30.41 -21.21 47.49
CA GLY A 33 -30.99 -19.87 47.49
C GLY A 33 -32.08 -19.68 46.43
N ILE A 34 -31.99 -20.39 45.30
CA ILE A 34 -32.90 -20.21 44.17
C ILE A 34 -34.26 -20.90 44.42
N ASP A 35 -34.28 -22.07 45.08
CA ASP A 35 -35.55 -22.72 45.48
C ASP A 35 -36.35 -21.89 46.51
N SER A 36 -35.68 -21.05 47.30
CA SER A 36 -36.33 -20.12 48.22
C SER A 36 -36.97 -18.91 47.51
N ILE A 37 -36.46 -18.51 46.34
CA ILE A 37 -36.98 -17.37 45.56
C ILE A 37 -38.22 -17.80 44.76
N PHE A 38 -38.28 -19.04 44.27
CA PHE A 38 -39.42 -19.55 43.49
C PHE A 38 -40.57 -20.13 44.34
N SER A 39 -40.37 -20.39 45.65
CA SER A 39 -41.41 -20.98 46.53
C SER A 39 -42.32 -19.97 47.24
N GLY A 40 -42.20 -18.67 46.95
CA GLY A 40 -43.23 -17.68 47.31
C GLY A 40 -43.53 -17.56 48.81
N LYS A 41 -42.57 -17.87 49.69
CA LYS A 41 -42.67 -17.61 51.13
C LYS A 41 -41.57 -16.66 51.56
N TYR A 42 -41.84 -15.36 51.47
CA TYR A 42 -41.06 -14.35 52.17
C TYR A 42 -41.49 -14.32 53.65
N PRO A 43 -40.56 -14.36 54.62
CA PRO A 43 -40.86 -13.92 55.97
C PRO A 43 -41.11 -12.41 55.96
N GLU A 44 -42.19 -11.97 56.60
CA GLU A 44 -42.52 -10.57 56.83
C GLU A 44 -41.46 -9.92 57.74
N ASP A 45 -40.41 -9.35 57.15
CA ASP A 45 -39.51 -8.39 57.82
C ASP A 45 -39.47 -7.10 56.99
N SER A 46 -40.09 -6.04 57.53
CA SER A 46 -40.44 -4.80 56.83
C SER A 46 -39.28 -3.84 56.54
N GLU A 47 -38.04 -4.13 56.96
CA GLU A 47 -36.86 -3.28 56.66
C GLU A 47 -36.05 -3.78 55.44
N LYS A 48 -35.92 -5.10 55.23
CA LYS A 48 -35.16 -5.65 54.08
C LYS A 48 -35.83 -5.41 52.72
N SER A 49 -37.14 -5.12 52.72
CA SER A 49 -37.92 -4.77 51.53
C SER A 49 -37.58 -3.39 50.94
N SER A 50 -37.04 -2.47 51.75
CA SER A 50 -36.68 -1.12 51.30
C SER A 50 -35.37 -1.14 50.52
N ASP A 51 -34.36 -1.78 51.10
CA ASP A 51 -33.01 -1.85 50.52
C ASP A 51 -32.96 -2.67 49.23
N LEU A 52 -33.77 -3.73 49.12
CA LEU A 52 -33.93 -4.52 47.90
C LEU A 52 -34.57 -3.71 46.77
N ARG A 53 -35.60 -2.90 47.08
CA ARG A 53 -36.24 -2.01 46.09
C ARG A 53 -35.30 -0.90 45.64
N GLU A 54 -34.49 -0.35 46.55
CA GLU A 54 -33.49 0.66 46.21
C GLU A 54 -32.36 0.08 45.34
N ALA A 55 -31.91 -1.14 45.64
CA ALA A 55 -30.93 -1.85 44.83
C ALA A 55 -31.46 -2.20 43.43
N GLU A 56 -32.71 -2.64 43.32
CA GLU A 56 -33.39 -2.87 42.04
C GLU A 56 -33.52 -1.57 41.23
N GLN A 57 -33.92 -0.47 41.86
CA GLN A 57 -34.00 0.84 41.20
C GLN A 57 -32.64 1.33 40.69
N LYS A 58 -31.57 1.20 41.50
CA LYS A 58 -30.19 1.53 41.08
C LYS A 58 -29.72 0.64 39.92
N TYR A 59 -30.04 -0.64 39.94
CA TYR A 59 -29.72 -1.56 38.85
C TYR A 59 -30.42 -1.15 37.53
N TYR A 60 -31.72 -0.85 37.58
CA TYR A 60 -32.47 -0.43 36.40
C TYR A 60 -32.01 0.93 35.86
N GLN A 61 -31.67 1.88 36.73
CA GLN A 61 -31.10 3.17 36.33
C GLN A 61 -29.76 2.99 35.62
N LYS A 62 -28.85 2.18 36.19
CA LYS A 62 -27.54 1.91 35.60
C LYS A 62 -27.63 1.15 34.27
N LYS A 63 -28.61 0.24 34.13
CA LYS A 63 -28.89 -0.44 32.87
C LYS A 63 -29.37 0.53 31.78
N LEU A 64 -30.28 1.44 32.12
CA LEU A 64 -30.77 2.49 31.23
C LEU A 64 -29.67 3.46 30.80
N GLU A 65 -28.74 3.77 31.71
CA GLU A 65 -27.57 4.60 31.43
C GLU A 65 -26.62 3.92 30.45
N LEU A 66 -26.31 2.64 30.67
CA LEU A 66 -25.48 1.83 29.77
C LEU A 66 -26.11 1.67 28.37
N GLU A 67 -27.44 1.48 28.29
CA GLU A 67 -28.17 1.40 27.02
C GLU A 67 -28.11 2.73 26.26
N ARG A 68 -28.15 3.88 26.95
CA ARG A 68 -28.00 5.20 26.34
C ARG A 68 -26.58 5.43 25.82
N GLU A 69 -25.55 5.06 26.59
CA GLU A 69 -24.15 5.13 26.17
C GLU A 69 -23.89 4.26 24.93
N LEU A 70 -24.44 3.04 24.90
CA LEU A 70 -24.32 2.13 23.76
C LEU A 70 -24.97 2.73 22.51
N LEU A 71 -26.16 3.30 22.64
CA LEU A 71 -26.87 3.96 21.52
C LEU A 71 -26.12 5.19 21.01
N GLN A 72 -25.57 6.02 21.90
CA GLN A 72 -24.73 7.14 21.50
C GLN A 72 -23.48 6.68 20.76
N LYS A 73 -22.81 5.63 21.23
CA LYS A 73 -21.64 5.07 20.56
C LYS A 73 -21.98 4.53 19.17
N LEU A 74 -23.11 3.84 19.04
CA LEU A 74 -23.58 3.29 17.77
C LEU A 74 -23.95 4.39 16.77
N GLU A 75 -24.51 5.50 17.25
CA GLU A 75 -24.79 6.69 16.42
C GLU A 75 -23.49 7.38 15.96
N ILE A 76 -22.48 7.49 16.83
CA ILE A 76 -21.15 8.00 16.48
C ILE A 76 -20.48 7.09 15.44
N ASP A 77 -20.53 5.77 15.64
CA ASP A 77 -19.97 4.80 14.70
C ASP A 77 -20.66 4.91 13.33
N LYS A 78 -21.98 5.08 13.30
CA LYS A 78 -22.73 5.30 12.05
C LYS A 78 -22.33 6.59 11.35
N GLN A 79 -22.22 7.69 12.09
CA GLN A 79 -21.76 8.98 11.53
C GLN A 79 -20.31 8.90 11.03
N SER A 80 -19.45 8.14 11.71
CA SER A 80 -18.06 7.92 11.28
C SER A 80 -17.99 7.17 9.95
N LEU A 81 -18.84 6.15 9.77
CA LEU A 81 -18.93 5.37 8.54
C LEU A 81 -19.52 6.20 7.38
N GLU A 82 -20.52 7.05 7.64
CA GLU A 82 -21.04 8.00 6.65
C GLU A 82 -19.97 9.01 6.21
N LEU A 83 -19.19 9.55 7.16
CA LEU A 83 -18.06 10.43 6.85
C LEU A 83 -16.97 9.71 6.03
N GLU A 84 -16.67 8.45 6.33
CA GLU A 84 -15.71 7.65 5.58
C GLU A 84 -16.16 7.43 4.14
N GLN A 85 -17.45 7.12 3.93
CA GLN A 85 -18.04 6.99 2.58
C GLN A 85 -17.96 8.31 1.80
N ILE A 86 -18.28 9.44 2.44
CA ILE A 86 -18.19 10.76 1.81
C ILE A 86 -16.73 11.07 1.44
N LYS A 87 -15.77 10.78 2.32
CA LYS A 87 -14.34 10.98 2.03
C LYS A 87 -13.85 10.13 0.86
N LEU A 88 -14.27 8.87 0.82
CA LEU A 88 -13.95 7.96 -0.28
C LEU A 88 -14.51 8.50 -1.60
N GLN A 89 -15.76 8.94 -1.58
CA GLN A 89 -16.41 9.53 -2.76
C GLN A 89 -15.69 10.79 -3.25
N VAL A 90 -15.42 11.76 -2.35
CA VAL A 90 -14.71 13.00 -2.68
C VAL A 90 -13.31 12.70 -3.23
N THR A 91 -12.60 11.76 -2.63
CA THR A 91 -11.24 11.44 -3.10
C THR A 91 -11.25 10.75 -4.47
N THR A 92 -12.24 9.89 -4.71
CA THR A 92 -12.47 9.29 -6.04
C THR A 92 -12.75 10.37 -7.08
N GLU A 93 -13.62 11.35 -6.76
CA GLU A 93 -13.92 12.48 -7.66
C GLU A 93 -12.68 13.35 -7.94
N ILE A 94 -11.82 13.58 -6.95
CA ILE A 94 -10.55 14.29 -7.12
C ILE A 94 -9.61 13.51 -8.05
N SER A 95 -9.46 12.19 -7.85
CA SER A 95 -8.62 11.35 -8.71
C SER A 95 -9.08 11.37 -10.16
N VAL A 96 -10.40 11.27 -10.40
CA VAL A 96 -10.99 11.38 -11.75
C VAL A 96 -10.68 12.74 -12.38
N LYS A 97 -10.90 13.85 -11.66
CA LYS A 97 -10.60 15.20 -12.19
C LYS A 97 -9.12 15.41 -12.46
N ARG A 98 -8.24 14.93 -11.56
CA ARG A 98 -6.79 15.00 -11.76
C ARG A 98 -6.40 14.25 -13.02
N PHE A 99 -7.00 13.09 -13.25
CA PHE A 99 -6.76 12.31 -14.45
C PHE A 99 -7.24 13.02 -15.72
N GLU A 100 -8.45 13.60 -15.72
CA GLU A 100 -8.96 14.36 -16.87
C GLU A 100 -8.02 15.51 -17.24
N LEU A 101 -7.52 16.26 -16.26
CA LEU A 101 -6.55 17.33 -16.46
C LEU A 101 -5.22 16.80 -17.01
N LEU A 102 -4.72 15.67 -16.47
CA LEU A 102 -3.51 15.03 -16.98
C LEU A 102 -3.68 14.56 -18.42
N ARG A 103 -4.84 13.98 -18.76
CA ARG A 103 -5.17 13.55 -20.12
C ARG A 103 -5.18 14.73 -21.08
N GLU A 104 -5.90 15.81 -20.76
CA GLU A 104 -5.95 17.01 -21.59
C GLU A 104 -4.55 17.59 -21.83
N PHE A 105 -3.74 17.65 -20.76
CA PHE A 105 -2.36 18.10 -20.84
C PHE A 105 -1.48 17.20 -21.72
N GLN A 106 -1.63 15.87 -21.60
CA GLN A 106 -0.93 14.91 -22.45
C GLN A 106 -1.32 15.05 -23.91
N GLU A 107 -2.60 15.15 -24.23
CA GLU A 107 -3.09 15.28 -25.60
C GLU A 107 -2.52 16.54 -26.28
N GLN A 108 -2.49 17.66 -25.56
CA GLN A 108 -1.90 18.90 -26.07
C GLN A 108 -0.39 18.76 -26.32
N ASN A 109 0.35 18.19 -25.37
CA ASN A 109 1.79 17.99 -25.51
C ASN A 109 2.12 16.99 -26.62
N ALA A 110 1.36 15.89 -26.71
CA ALA A 110 1.51 14.87 -27.72
C ALA A 110 1.26 15.44 -29.13
N LYS A 111 0.25 16.30 -29.28
CA LYS A 111 -0.02 16.99 -30.56
C LYS A 111 1.16 17.86 -30.99
N LEU A 112 1.66 18.71 -30.10
CA LEU A 112 2.83 19.57 -30.37
C LEU A 112 4.10 18.75 -30.66
N LYS A 113 4.27 17.63 -29.95
CA LYS A 113 5.40 16.73 -30.14
C LYS A 113 5.33 16.00 -31.48
N TRP A 114 4.14 15.53 -31.85
CA TRP A 114 3.89 14.85 -33.11
C TRP A 114 4.22 15.75 -34.31
N GLU A 115 3.80 17.02 -34.27
CA GLU A 115 4.14 18.01 -35.32
C GLU A 115 5.67 18.16 -35.48
N LYS A 116 6.43 18.15 -34.38
CA LYS A 116 7.90 18.19 -34.42
C LYS A 116 8.50 16.90 -35.01
N ILE A 117 8.00 15.74 -34.58
CA ILE A 117 8.47 14.43 -35.08
C ILE A 117 8.23 14.31 -36.58
N GLN A 118 7.10 14.80 -37.10
CA GLN A 118 6.84 14.79 -38.54
C GLN A 118 7.87 15.60 -39.33
N ILE A 119 8.27 16.77 -38.82
CA ILE A 119 9.32 17.59 -39.44
C ILE A 119 10.68 16.86 -39.45
N ASP A 120 10.98 16.09 -38.40
CA ASP A 120 12.22 15.31 -38.31
C ASP A 120 12.17 14.04 -39.18
N TRP A 121 10.99 13.44 -39.37
CA TRP A 121 10.75 12.34 -40.31
C TRP A 121 11.03 12.74 -41.75
N ASP A 122 10.57 13.94 -42.14
CA ASP A 122 10.75 14.45 -43.50
C ASP A 122 12.22 14.75 -43.85
N LYS A 123 13.11 14.76 -42.84
CA LYS A 123 14.56 14.99 -42.99
C LYS A 123 15.41 13.72 -42.96
N ASP A 124 14.80 12.53 -43.02
CA ASP A 124 15.47 11.21 -42.96
C ASP A 124 16.33 10.95 -41.70
N ASN A 125 16.20 11.75 -40.64
CA ASN A 125 16.89 11.57 -39.36
C ASN A 125 16.16 10.58 -38.42
N TRP A 126 15.26 9.76 -38.95
CA TRP A 126 14.41 8.90 -38.12
C TRP A 126 15.19 7.82 -37.41
N PHE A 127 14.77 7.52 -36.18
CA PHE A 127 15.33 6.42 -35.40
C PHE A 127 14.89 5.08 -36.01
N SER A 128 15.74 4.49 -36.85
CA SER A 128 15.47 3.33 -37.70
C SER A 128 15.04 2.06 -36.96
N LYS A 129 15.31 1.98 -35.65
CA LYS A 129 14.92 0.86 -34.79
C LYS A 129 13.45 0.89 -34.36
N LEU A 130 12.74 1.99 -34.61
CA LEU A 130 11.36 2.17 -34.18
C LEU A 130 10.38 1.92 -35.32
N ASN A 131 9.27 1.26 -34.99
CA ASN A 131 8.14 1.14 -35.90
C ASN A 131 7.41 2.49 -36.06
N ARG A 132 7.47 3.03 -37.28
CA ARG A 132 6.83 4.32 -37.64
C ARG A 132 5.31 4.26 -37.55
N ILE A 133 4.71 3.14 -37.96
CA ILE A 133 3.24 2.98 -37.96
C ILE A 133 2.74 2.97 -36.52
N GLU A 134 3.38 2.20 -35.65
CA GLU A 134 3.04 2.15 -34.23
C GLU A 134 3.24 3.51 -33.55
N THR A 135 4.34 4.20 -33.86
CA THR A 135 4.57 5.55 -33.33
C THR A 135 3.43 6.49 -33.72
N LYS A 136 3.00 6.48 -34.99
CA LYS A 136 1.85 7.28 -35.43
C LYS A 136 0.57 6.91 -34.68
N GLN A 137 0.32 5.62 -34.48
CA GLN A 137 -0.85 5.15 -33.76
C GLN A 137 -0.85 5.62 -32.31
N ILE A 138 0.27 5.48 -31.61
CA ILE A 138 0.48 5.96 -30.24
C ILE A 138 0.10 7.43 -30.11
N PHE A 139 0.62 8.30 -30.97
CA PHE A 139 0.32 9.74 -30.95
C PHE A 139 -1.11 10.10 -31.39
N SER A 140 -1.82 9.20 -32.07
CA SER A 140 -3.16 9.46 -32.60
C SER A 140 -4.30 8.90 -31.75
N GLN A 141 -4.06 7.81 -31.01
CA GLN A 141 -5.10 7.03 -30.34
C GLN A 141 -4.81 6.74 -28.87
N TYR A 142 -3.53 6.74 -28.46
CA TYR A 142 -3.12 6.17 -27.17
C TYR A 142 -2.26 7.12 -26.33
N THR A 143 -2.41 8.43 -26.53
CA THR A 143 -1.64 9.47 -25.84
C THR A 143 -1.89 9.52 -24.34
N ASN A 144 -3.03 9.02 -23.88
CA ASN A 144 -3.46 9.00 -22.48
C ASN A 144 -3.31 7.63 -21.81
N SER A 145 -2.49 6.75 -22.40
CA SER A 145 -2.25 5.41 -21.88
C SER A 145 -0.87 5.27 -21.26
N LEU A 146 -0.72 4.27 -20.40
CA LEU A 146 0.60 3.75 -20.07
C LEU A 146 1.10 2.87 -21.21
N LEU A 147 2.27 3.20 -21.75
CA LEU A 147 2.97 2.36 -22.71
C LEU A 147 3.94 1.43 -21.98
N ILE A 148 3.87 0.14 -22.27
CA ILE A 148 4.87 -0.85 -21.87
C ILE A 148 5.49 -1.39 -23.15
N LEU A 149 6.74 -1.03 -23.37
CA LEU A 149 7.49 -1.39 -24.57
C LEU A 149 8.49 -2.48 -24.23
N SER A 150 8.39 -3.63 -24.85
CA SER A 150 9.35 -4.72 -24.69
C SER A 150 10.20 -4.81 -25.95
N SER A 151 11.52 -4.74 -25.82
CA SER A 151 12.41 -5.01 -26.96
C SER A 151 12.69 -6.51 -27.13
N PRO A 152 13.05 -6.93 -28.35
CA PRO A 152 13.78 -8.18 -28.54
C PRO A 152 15.05 -8.21 -27.67
N PRO A 153 15.42 -9.38 -27.10
CA PRO A 153 16.64 -9.48 -26.30
C PRO A 153 17.89 -9.41 -27.18
N GLN A 154 18.95 -8.82 -26.65
CA GLN A 154 20.28 -8.90 -27.26
C GLN A 154 20.94 -10.24 -26.90
N ILE A 155 21.09 -11.13 -27.88
CA ILE A 155 21.67 -12.47 -27.67
C ILE A 155 23.15 -12.48 -28.09
N ALA A 156 24.05 -12.78 -27.14
CA ALA A 156 25.50 -12.87 -27.40
C ALA A 156 25.81 -13.90 -28.51
N LYS A 157 26.83 -13.66 -29.34
CA LYS A 157 27.21 -14.52 -30.48
C LYS A 157 28.02 -15.76 -30.05
N ASP A 158 27.44 -16.59 -29.19
CA ASP A 158 27.97 -17.90 -28.79
C ASP A 158 27.18 -19.05 -29.44
N ASN A 159 27.84 -20.11 -29.88
CA ASN A 159 27.20 -21.28 -30.50
C ASN A 159 26.28 -22.01 -29.51
N CYS A 160 26.55 -21.93 -28.20
CA CYS A 160 25.66 -22.54 -27.19
C CYS A 160 24.28 -21.85 -27.08
N LEU A 161 24.11 -20.72 -27.76
CA LEU A 161 22.87 -19.92 -27.79
C LEU A 161 22.13 -20.04 -29.13
N ASP A 162 22.53 -20.95 -30.03
CA ASP A 162 21.90 -21.08 -31.34
C ASP A 162 20.41 -21.47 -31.20
N LEU A 163 20.08 -22.39 -30.29
CA LEU A 163 18.70 -22.75 -29.95
C LEU A 163 17.88 -21.57 -29.36
N PHE A 164 18.55 -20.59 -28.75
CA PHE A 164 17.89 -19.35 -28.28
C PHE A 164 17.61 -18.37 -29.42
N ARG A 165 18.38 -18.43 -30.52
CA ARG A 165 18.19 -17.59 -31.71
C ARG A 165 17.22 -18.20 -32.72
N GLU A 166 17.11 -19.52 -32.72
CA GLU A 166 16.18 -20.25 -33.59
C GLU A 166 14.73 -19.84 -33.27
N HIS A 167 13.93 -19.71 -34.33
CA HIS A 167 12.70 -18.90 -34.44
C HIS A 167 11.62 -19.08 -33.34
N ASP A 168 10.63 -18.18 -33.37
CA ASP A 168 9.39 -18.10 -32.57
C ASP A 168 9.37 -17.18 -31.34
N PHE A 169 10.47 -16.52 -30.97
CA PHE A 169 10.47 -15.59 -29.83
C PHE A 169 9.49 -14.42 -30.02
N GLU A 170 9.33 -13.95 -31.27
CA GLU A 170 8.36 -12.92 -31.64
C GLU A 170 6.91 -13.40 -31.45
N VAL A 171 6.63 -14.67 -31.81
CA VAL A 171 5.30 -15.28 -31.65
C VAL A 171 4.99 -15.49 -30.17
N GLU A 172 5.96 -15.98 -29.39
CA GLU A 172 5.79 -16.19 -27.96
C GLU A 172 5.57 -14.86 -27.20
N MET A 173 6.18 -13.77 -27.66
CA MET A 173 5.98 -12.43 -27.09
C MET A 173 4.55 -11.89 -27.28
N HIS A 174 3.75 -12.40 -28.22
CA HIS A 174 2.32 -12.06 -28.30
C HIS A 174 1.55 -12.50 -27.05
N ASN A 175 1.95 -13.60 -26.39
CA ASN A 175 1.37 -14.00 -25.10
C ASN A 175 1.57 -12.93 -24.03
N TRP A 176 2.75 -12.29 -24.01
CA TRP A 176 3.01 -11.17 -23.12
C TRP A 176 2.18 -9.93 -23.49
N GLU A 177 2.05 -9.60 -24.78
CA GLU A 177 1.20 -8.49 -25.23
C GLU A 177 -0.27 -8.71 -24.83
N ASP A 178 -0.81 -9.90 -25.09
CA ASP A 178 -2.18 -10.28 -24.71
C ASP A 178 -2.40 -10.18 -23.20
N PHE A 179 -1.40 -10.61 -22.42
CA PHE A 179 -1.42 -10.48 -20.97
C PHE A 179 -1.51 -9.02 -20.53
N VAL A 180 -0.64 -8.14 -21.06
CA VAL A 180 -0.67 -6.71 -20.75
C VAL A 180 -1.98 -6.07 -21.24
N GLY A 181 -2.48 -6.49 -22.39
CA GLY A 181 -3.73 -6.02 -22.99
C GLY A 181 -4.98 -6.33 -22.15
N LYS A 182 -4.92 -7.26 -21.20
CA LYS A 182 -6.02 -7.46 -20.22
C LYS A 182 -6.23 -6.24 -19.33
N TYR A 183 -5.18 -5.44 -19.07
CA TYR A 183 -5.28 -4.24 -18.24
C TYR A 183 -5.97 -3.07 -18.95
N ASP A 184 -5.99 -3.08 -20.28
CA ASP A 184 -6.82 -2.15 -21.09
C ASP A 184 -8.31 -2.45 -20.95
N LYS A 185 -8.67 -3.73 -20.79
CA LYS A 185 -10.07 -4.22 -20.85
C LYS A 185 -10.71 -4.50 -19.49
N SER A 186 -9.92 -4.61 -18.42
CA SER A 186 -10.38 -5.33 -17.22
C SER A 186 -11.21 -4.54 -16.22
N GLN A 187 -11.11 -3.21 -16.06
CA GLN A 187 -11.98 -2.52 -15.08
C GLN A 187 -11.93 -0.99 -15.06
N ASN A 188 -11.02 -0.32 -15.79
CA ASN A 188 -10.89 1.14 -15.75
C ASN A 188 -10.59 1.71 -17.14
N SER A 189 -11.63 2.03 -17.92
CA SER A 189 -11.48 2.74 -19.20
C SER A 189 -10.81 4.11 -19.06
N LEU A 190 -10.80 4.66 -17.84
CA LEU A 190 -10.09 5.88 -17.51
C LEU A 190 -8.58 5.70 -17.63
N TYR A 191 -7.99 4.56 -17.29
CA TYR A 191 -6.55 4.43 -17.16
C TYR A 191 -5.97 3.31 -18.05
N PRO A 192 -5.98 3.46 -19.39
CA PRO A 192 -5.60 2.37 -20.29
C PRO A 192 -4.10 2.04 -20.20
N VAL A 193 -3.78 0.76 -20.40
CA VAL A 193 -2.41 0.23 -20.49
C VAL A 193 -2.23 -0.47 -21.83
N ARG A 194 -1.12 -0.21 -22.52
CA ARG A 194 -0.81 -0.76 -23.85
C ARG A 194 0.56 -1.42 -23.84
N GLY A 195 0.59 -2.70 -24.19
CA GLY A 195 1.82 -3.46 -24.39
C GLY A 195 2.21 -3.48 -25.87
N TYR A 196 3.50 -3.26 -26.15
CA TYR A 196 4.07 -3.45 -27.49
C TYR A 196 5.38 -4.23 -27.39
N SER A 197 5.41 -5.42 -27.97
CA SER A 197 6.59 -6.27 -28.12
C SER A 197 7.30 -6.04 -29.46
N ASN A 198 6.56 -5.60 -30.48
CA ASN A 198 7.07 -5.39 -31.84
C ASN A 198 7.27 -3.89 -32.18
N TYR A 199 7.32 -3.02 -31.16
CA TYR A 199 7.61 -1.60 -31.37
C TYR A 199 9.06 -1.38 -31.85
N PHE A 200 9.99 -2.19 -31.32
CA PHE A 200 11.38 -2.19 -31.71
C PHE A 200 11.63 -3.28 -32.75
N THR A 201 12.29 -2.92 -33.84
CA THR A 201 12.65 -3.87 -34.91
C THR A 201 13.86 -4.73 -34.57
N GLU A 202 14.65 -4.32 -33.57
CA GLU A 202 15.83 -5.03 -33.08
C GLU A 202 16.10 -4.72 -31.60
N SER A 203 17.08 -5.38 -31.01
CA SER A 203 17.50 -5.12 -29.63
C SER A 203 18.01 -3.69 -29.43
N ILE A 204 17.70 -3.11 -28.27
CA ILE A 204 18.03 -1.72 -27.94
C ILE A 204 19.07 -1.62 -26.83
N SER A 205 19.85 -0.54 -26.88
CA SER A 205 20.84 -0.15 -25.89
C SER A 205 20.36 1.02 -25.02
N LYS A 206 21.17 1.43 -24.04
CA LYS A 206 20.89 2.62 -23.22
C LYS A 206 20.74 3.89 -24.06
N THR A 207 21.61 4.09 -25.07
CA THR A 207 21.57 5.26 -25.96
C THR A 207 20.30 5.28 -26.82
N ASP A 208 19.81 4.10 -27.20
CA ASP A 208 18.54 3.97 -27.93
C ASP A 208 17.35 4.40 -27.07
N ILE A 209 17.39 4.12 -25.76
CA ILE A 209 16.37 4.55 -24.80
C ILE A 209 16.40 6.06 -24.59
N GLU A 210 17.57 6.68 -24.50
CA GLU A 210 17.70 8.15 -24.40
C GLU A 210 17.10 8.85 -25.63
N ARG A 211 17.32 8.28 -26.82
CA ARG A 211 16.67 8.76 -28.06
C ARG A 211 15.17 8.55 -28.03
N LEU A 212 14.70 7.39 -27.58
CA LEU A 212 13.28 7.09 -27.45
C LEU A 212 12.58 8.05 -26.48
N TYR A 213 13.20 8.34 -25.33
CA TYR A 213 12.73 9.34 -24.37
C TYR A 213 12.54 10.69 -25.06
N SER A 214 13.49 11.12 -25.89
CA SER A 214 13.35 12.37 -26.63
C SER A 214 12.13 12.42 -27.57
N ILE A 215 11.58 11.27 -27.95
CA ILE A 215 10.39 11.13 -28.80
C ILE A 215 9.12 11.03 -27.95
N LEU A 216 9.11 10.12 -26.96
CA LEU A 216 7.93 9.72 -26.19
C LEU A 216 7.85 10.33 -24.77
N ASN A 217 8.68 11.33 -24.42
CA ASN A 217 8.67 11.95 -23.08
C ASN A 217 7.35 12.62 -22.66
N CYS A 218 6.40 12.79 -23.58
CA CYS A 218 5.06 13.29 -23.27
C CYS A 218 4.06 12.19 -22.89
N ILE A 219 4.45 10.90 -22.94
CA ILE A 219 3.59 9.75 -22.66
C ILE A 219 4.25 8.88 -21.59
N TYR A 220 3.48 8.41 -20.61
CA TYR A 220 3.99 7.47 -19.61
C TYR A 220 4.49 6.21 -20.30
N THR A 221 5.76 5.87 -20.09
CA THR A 221 6.36 4.75 -20.77
C THR A 221 7.28 3.98 -19.83
N TYR A 222 7.12 2.67 -19.84
CA TYR A 222 8.09 1.71 -19.31
C TYR A 222 8.69 0.93 -20.48
N VAL A 223 10.01 0.76 -20.46
CA VAL A 223 10.75 -0.01 -21.45
C VAL A 223 11.40 -1.19 -20.75
N ILE A 224 11.14 -2.40 -21.24
CA ILE A 224 11.74 -3.66 -20.78
C ILE A 224 12.66 -4.18 -21.89
N TYR A 225 13.93 -4.37 -21.57
CA TYR A 225 14.93 -4.89 -22.50
C TYR A 225 15.84 -5.87 -21.78
N ALA A 226 16.46 -6.80 -22.52
CA ALA A 226 17.23 -7.85 -21.89
C ALA A 226 18.47 -8.23 -22.71
N ASP A 227 19.52 -8.62 -22.00
CA ASP A 227 20.73 -9.21 -22.57
C ASP A 227 20.79 -10.70 -22.21
N ILE A 228 21.02 -11.57 -23.18
CA ILE A 228 21.21 -13.02 -22.99
C ILE A 228 22.65 -13.37 -23.32
N THR A 229 23.36 -13.89 -22.32
CA THR A 229 24.74 -14.38 -22.43
C THR A 229 24.79 -15.90 -22.24
N ALA A 230 25.93 -16.54 -22.45
CA ALA A 230 26.09 -17.99 -22.25
C ALA A 230 25.80 -18.48 -20.81
N LYS A 231 25.76 -17.57 -19.83
CA LYS A 231 25.54 -17.90 -18.41
C LYS A 231 24.25 -17.36 -17.86
N LYS A 232 23.94 -16.09 -18.17
CA LYS A 232 22.86 -15.36 -17.52
C LYS A 232 22.03 -14.51 -18.47
N ILE A 233 20.79 -14.30 -18.09
CA ILE A 233 19.87 -13.31 -18.65
C ILE A 233 19.86 -12.11 -17.70
N THR A 234 19.95 -10.91 -18.26
CA THR A 234 19.90 -9.66 -17.52
C THR A 234 18.74 -8.82 -18.04
N PHE A 235 17.68 -8.69 -17.25
CA PHE A 235 16.57 -7.80 -17.55
C PHE A 235 16.89 -6.41 -17.01
N ARG A 236 16.66 -5.41 -17.86
CA ARG A 236 16.81 -4.01 -17.54
C ARG A 236 15.54 -3.28 -17.88
N THR A 237 15.30 -2.21 -17.14
CA THR A 237 14.10 -1.42 -17.29
C THR A 237 14.45 0.06 -17.22
N ALA A 238 13.72 0.84 -18.00
CA ALA A 238 13.80 2.29 -18.02
C ALA A 238 12.38 2.84 -18.05
N TYR A 239 12.18 4.01 -17.46
CA TYR A 239 10.87 4.62 -17.41
C TYR A 239 10.91 6.12 -17.31
N TRP A 240 9.79 6.73 -17.65
CA TRP A 240 9.54 8.14 -17.43
C TRP A 240 8.05 8.41 -17.27
N CYS A 241 7.78 9.46 -16.51
CA CYS A 241 6.46 10.06 -16.39
C CYS A 241 6.34 11.27 -17.32
N ILE A 242 5.13 11.82 -17.47
CA ILE A 242 4.93 13.05 -18.25
C ILE A 242 5.82 14.16 -17.70
N ASN A 243 6.74 14.68 -18.53
CA ASN A 243 7.73 15.69 -18.15
C ASN A 243 8.64 15.29 -16.98
N GLY A 244 8.66 14.00 -16.62
CA GLY A 244 9.61 13.45 -15.66
C GLY A 244 10.96 13.20 -16.32
N GLU A 245 11.98 13.01 -15.49
CA GLU A 245 13.29 12.60 -15.96
C GLU A 245 13.26 11.14 -16.44
N LEU A 246 14.19 10.81 -17.34
CA LEU A 246 14.43 9.41 -17.71
C LEU A 246 15.11 8.70 -16.55
N GLU A 247 14.44 7.71 -16.00
CA GLU A 247 14.96 6.91 -14.90
C GLU A 247 15.28 5.49 -15.37
N PHE A 248 16.41 4.96 -14.90
CA PHE A 248 16.79 3.57 -15.11
C PHE A 248 16.66 2.85 -13.79
N PHE A 249 16.07 1.65 -13.82
CA PHE A 249 15.98 0.86 -12.61
C PHE A 249 17.40 0.45 -12.16
N PRO A 250 17.81 0.79 -10.92
CA PRO A 250 19.21 0.73 -10.51
C PRO A 250 19.74 -0.69 -10.41
N ASN A 251 18.87 -1.67 -10.14
CA ASN A 251 19.24 -3.06 -9.90
C ASN A 251 18.65 -3.96 -11.00
N PRO A 252 19.40 -4.27 -12.07
CA PRO A 252 18.91 -5.17 -13.10
C PRO A 252 18.58 -6.55 -12.51
N ILE A 253 17.54 -7.18 -13.04
CA ILE A 253 17.17 -8.53 -12.62
C ILE A 253 18.06 -9.51 -13.38
N GLU A 254 18.92 -10.20 -12.65
CA GLU A 254 19.84 -11.20 -13.23
C GLU A 254 19.35 -12.62 -12.92
N TRP A 255 19.35 -13.47 -13.94
CA TRP A 255 18.97 -14.88 -13.83
C TRP A 255 20.02 -15.76 -14.49
N ASP A 256 20.60 -16.68 -13.73
CA ASP A 256 21.49 -17.75 -14.22
C ASP A 256 20.68 -18.86 -14.90
N TRP A 257 20.32 -18.63 -16.16
CA TRP A 257 19.57 -19.59 -16.96
C TRP A 257 20.37 -20.87 -17.25
N GLN A 258 21.70 -20.79 -17.28
CA GLN A 258 22.56 -21.94 -17.54
C GLN A 258 22.45 -22.97 -16.41
N SER A 259 22.47 -22.53 -15.16
CA SER A 259 22.26 -23.40 -14.00
C SER A 259 20.87 -24.05 -14.04
N THR A 260 19.83 -23.27 -14.37
CA THR A 260 18.47 -23.80 -14.57
C THR A 260 18.41 -24.86 -15.67
N GLN A 261 19.09 -24.64 -16.79
CA GLN A 261 19.18 -25.62 -17.87
C GLN A 261 19.82 -26.94 -17.40
N GLN A 262 20.93 -26.86 -16.66
CA GLN A 262 21.61 -28.03 -16.12
C GLN A 262 20.72 -28.83 -15.15
N GLU A 263 19.90 -28.14 -14.35
CA GLU A 263 18.93 -28.78 -13.47
C GLU A 263 17.83 -29.51 -14.26
N LEU A 264 17.28 -28.87 -15.29
CA LEU A 264 16.29 -29.49 -16.17
C LEU A 264 16.84 -30.75 -16.84
N ILE A 265 18.09 -30.69 -17.32
CA ILE A 265 18.78 -31.85 -17.94
C ILE A 265 18.98 -32.97 -16.91
N LYS A 266 19.37 -32.66 -15.65
CA LYS A 266 19.51 -33.65 -14.57
C LYS A 266 18.19 -34.38 -14.26
N VAL A 267 17.05 -33.70 -14.41
CA VAL A 267 15.71 -34.27 -14.21
C VAL A 267 15.22 -35.02 -15.47
N GLY A 268 16.04 -35.11 -16.52
CA GLY A 268 15.80 -35.92 -17.71
C GLY A 268 15.19 -35.17 -18.89
N LYS A 269 15.15 -33.83 -18.87
CA LYS A 269 14.74 -33.04 -20.03
C LYS A 269 15.84 -33.04 -21.09
N SER A 270 15.44 -33.09 -22.36
CA SER A 270 16.36 -32.89 -23.48
C SER A 270 16.85 -31.44 -23.55
N GLU A 271 17.93 -31.20 -24.30
CA GLU A 271 18.48 -29.86 -24.51
C GLU A 271 17.42 -28.91 -25.12
N VAL A 272 16.70 -29.37 -26.15
CA VAL A 272 15.63 -28.60 -26.80
C VAL A 272 14.49 -28.28 -25.84
N GLU A 273 13.98 -29.28 -25.10
CA GLU A 273 12.90 -29.06 -24.12
C GLU A 273 13.34 -28.11 -23.01
N SER A 274 14.58 -28.22 -22.54
CA SER A 274 15.12 -27.36 -21.49
C SER A 274 15.17 -25.89 -21.93
N ILE A 275 15.59 -25.62 -23.17
CA ILE A 275 15.62 -24.26 -23.73
C ILE A 275 14.21 -23.72 -23.93
N SER A 276 13.27 -24.54 -24.41
CA SER A 276 11.86 -24.14 -24.53
C SER A 276 11.28 -23.69 -23.19
N ILE A 277 11.49 -24.47 -22.12
CA ILE A 277 11.05 -24.10 -20.77
C ILE A 277 11.67 -22.78 -20.32
N ILE A 278 12.95 -22.57 -20.60
CA ILE A 278 13.66 -21.34 -20.22
C ILE A 278 13.12 -20.12 -20.97
N ARG A 279 12.70 -20.27 -22.23
CA ARG A 279 12.02 -19.21 -23.00
C ARG A 279 10.66 -18.86 -22.40
N ASP A 280 9.87 -19.86 -22.01
CA ASP A 280 8.59 -19.64 -21.32
C ASP A 280 8.81 -18.87 -20.00
N LEU A 281 9.79 -19.29 -19.19
CA LEU A 281 10.14 -18.59 -17.94
C LEU A 281 10.62 -17.16 -18.19
N PHE A 282 11.35 -16.89 -19.27
CA PHE A 282 11.75 -15.54 -19.65
C PHE A 282 10.53 -14.62 -19.86
N ILE A 283 9.48 -15.15 -20.50
CA ILE A 283 8.23 -14.41 -20.74
C ILE A 283 7.48 -14.17 -19.42
N GLU A 284 7.47 -15.16 -18.52
CA GLU A 284 6.87 -15.00 -17.20
C GLU A 284 7.59 -13.93 -16.36
N VAL A 285 8.93 -13.84 -16.43
CA VAL A 285 9.67 -12.72 -15.81
C VAL A 285 9.21 -11.38 -16.39
N LYS A 286 9.06 -11.27 -17.71
CA LYS A 286 8.57 -10.03 -18.33
C LYS A 286 7.15 -9.66 -17.89
N LYS A 287 6.26 -10.65 -17.72
CA LYS A 287 4.91 -10.43 -17.18
C LYS A 287 4.99 -9.89 -15.74
N LEU A 288 5.78 -10.52 -14.88
CA LEU A 288 6.00 -10.05 -13.50
C LEU A 288 6.49 -8.60 -13.45
N ILE A 289 7.51 -8.27 -14.26
CA ILE A 289 8.03 -6.90 -14.37
C ILE A 289 6.94 -5.94 -14.86
N SER A 290 6.13 -6.33 -15.84
CA SER A 290 5.04 -5.49 -16.35
C SER A 290 3.98 -5.22 -15.29
N VAL A 291 3.55 -6.23 -14.53
CA VAL A 291 2.57 -6.04 -13.44
C VAL A 291 3.09 -5.08 -12.37
N PHE A 292 4.37 -5.23 -11.98
CA PHE A 292 5.01 -4.31 -11.04
C PHE A 292 4.88 -2.85 -11.48
N TYR A 293 5.17 -2.55 -12.74
CA TYR A 293 5.09 -1.18 -13.27
C TYR A 293 3.67 -0.69 -13.52
N ILE A 294 2.75 -1.59 -13.90
CA ILE A 294 1.32 -1.28 -13.99
C ILE A 294 0.79 -0.86 -12.62
N ASP A 295 1.11 -1.63 -11.58
CA ASP A 295 0.72 -1.31 -10.21
C ASP A 295 1.33 0.02 -9.76
N CYS A 296 2.60 0.31 -10.10
CA CYS A 296 3.22 1.62 -9.82
C CYS A 296 2.48 2.77 -10.50
N TYR A 297 2.11 2.59 -11.77
CA TYR A 297 1.35 3.58 -12.54
C TYR A 297 -0.02 3.84 -11.92
N TYR A 298 -0.77 2.79 -11.58
CA TYR A 298 -2.08 2.97 -10.98
C TYR A 298 -2.02 3.51 -9.56
N MET A 299 -1.04 3.14 -8.74
CA MET A 299 -0.83 3.76 -7.42
C MET A 299 -0.59 5.27 -7.53
N TYR A 300 0.17 5.71 -8.55
CA TYR A 300 0.45 7.13 -8.75
C TYR A 300 -0.83 7.93 -9.10
N LEU A 301 -1.76 7.30 -9.82
CA LEU A 301 -3.00 7.92 -10.28
C LEU A 301 -4.13 7.83 -9.25
N ASP A 302 -4.22 6.70 -8.56
CA ASP A 302 -5.23 6.40 -7.55
C ASP A 302 -4.57 5.94 -6.23
N PRO A 303 -4.62 6.76 -5.17
CA PRO A 303 -4.09 6.40 -3.86
C PRO A 303 -4.70 5.14 -3.23
N PHE A 304 -5.90 4.73 -3.65
CA PHE A 304 -6.61 3.57 -3.12
C PHE A 304 -6.54 2.35 -4.03
N TYR A 305 -5.71 2.41 -5.07
CA TYR A 305 -5.51 1.30 -5.97
C TYR A 305 -5.12 0.02 -5.21
N GLN A 306 -5.83 -1.06 -5.51
CA GLN A 306 -5.52 -2.40 -5.02
C GLN A 306 -4.52 -3.05 -5.96
N LEU A 307 -3.37 -3.44 -5.41
CA LEU A 307 -2.27 -4.06 -6.14
C LEU A 307 -2.69 -5.40 -6.74
N ASN A 308 -2.34 -5.64 -8.00
CA ASN A 308 -2.57 -6.91 -8.69
C ASN A 308 -1.38 -7.87 -8.59
N PHE A 309 -0.18 -7.37 -8.26
CA PHE A 309 1.00 -8.21 -8.07
C PHE A 309 0.80 -9.33 -7.02
N PRO A 310 0.14 -9.10 -5.86
CA PRO A 310 -0.13 -10.16 -4.90
C PRO A 310 -1.05 -11.26 -5.41
N SER A 311 -2.05 -10.94 -6.25
CA SER A 311 -2.93 -11.94 -6.87
C SER A 311 -2.21 -12.78 -7.93
N LEU A 312 -1.21 -12.20 -8.61
CA LEU A 312 -0.48 -12.86 -9.69
C LEU A 312 0.30 -14.11 -9.24
N GLN A 313 0.85 -14.10 -8.01
CA GLN A 313 1.50 -15.29 -7.43
C GLN A 313 0.55 -16.49 -7.35
N THR A 314 -0.74 -16.22 -7.12
CA THR A 314 -1.78 -17.25 -7.00
C THR A 314 -2.21 -17.74 -8.38
N ASP A 315 -2.28 -16.83 -9.35
CA ASP A 315 -2.71 -17.12 -10.73
C ASP A 315 -1.64 -17.83 -11.58
N LEU A 316 -0.35 -17.68 -11.25
CA LEU A 316 0.75 -18.34 -11.96
C LEU A 316 0.76 -19.86 -11.77
N GLY A 317 -0.01 -20.42 -10.81
CA GLY A 317 -0.46 -21.81 -10.79
C GLY A 317 0.60 -22.93 -10.76
N TRP A 318 1.89 -22.58 -10.67
CA TRP A 318 3.02 -23.51 -10.69
C TRP A 318 3.91 -23.30 -9.47
N GLU A 319 4.62 -24.35 -9.04
CA GLU A 319 5.79 -24.18 -8.19
C GLU A 319 6.84 -23.41 -8.99
N LEU A 320 6.90 -22.09 -8.79
CA LEU A 320 7.91 -21.25 -9.40
C LEU A 320 9.29 -21.83 -9.04
N PRO A 321 10.19 -22.02 -10.02
CA PRO A 321 11.58 -22.29 -9.74
C PRO A 321 12.13 -21.31 -8.69
N GLU A 322 13.03 -21.78 -7.81
CA GLU A 322 13.54 -20.99 -6.68
C GLU A 322 14.04 -19.59 -7.09
N HIS A 323 14.65 -19.48 -8.27
CA HIS A 323 15.09 -18.21 -8.83
C HIS A 323 13.94 -17.24 -9.16
N LEU A 324 12.81 -17.73 -9.69
CA LEU A 324 11.62 -16.92 -9.94
C LEU A 324 10.93 -16.50 -8.65
N VAL A 325 10.93 -17.36 -7.62
CA VAL A 325 10.45 -16.99 -6.28
C VAL A 325 11.25 -15.81 -5.75
N LYS A 326 12.59 -15.86 -5.85
CA LYS A 326 13.45 -14.75 -5.43
C LYS A 326 13.17 -13.45 -6.20
N ILE A 327 13.01 -13.53 -7.52
CA ILE A 327 12.67 -12.35 -8.34
C ILE A 327 11.31 -11.78 -7.91
N THR A 328 10.32 -12.66 -7.70
CA THR A 328 8.97 -12.26 -7.30
C THR A 328 8.97 -11.59 -5.93
N ASN A 329 9.66 -12.16 -4.94
CA ASN A 329 9.77 -11.59 -3.60
C ASN A 329 10.47 -10.23 -3.63
N ASN A 330 11.57 -10.09 -4.38
CA ASN A 330 12.26 -8.81 -4.53
C ASN A 330 11.34 -7.74 -5.11
N LEU A 331 10.55 -8.08 -6.15
CA LEU A 331 9.59 -7.15 -6.75
C LEU A 331 8.45 -6.80 -5.77
N GLN A 332 7.99 -7.74 -4.94
CA GLN A 332 7.01 -7.46 -3.89
C GLN A 332 7.53 -6.52 -2.82
N GLU A 333 8.76 -6.75 -2.34
CA GLU A 333 9.40 -5.88 -1.34
C GLU A 333 9.51 -4.44 -1.88
N LEU A 334 10.03 -4.29 -3.10
CA LEU A 334 10.12 -2.99 -3.77
C LEU A 334 8.74 -2.34 -3.94
N GLN A 335 7.72 -3.13 -4.29
CA GLN A 335 6.37 -2.61 -4.42
C GLN A 335 5.81 -2.11 -3.08
N GLN A 336 6.06 -2.84 -1.99
CA GLN A 336 5.66 -2.43 -0.65
C GLN A 336 6.39 -1.16 -0.21
N GLU A 337 7.67 -1.03 -0.51
CA GLU A 337 8.45 0.19 -0.24
C GLU A 337 7.91 1.39 -1.03
N GLN A 338 7.66 1.22 -2.33
CA GLN A 338 7.05 2.27 -3.17
C GLN A 338 5.68 2.70 -2.62
N ARG A 339 4.86 1.73 -2.20
CA ARG A 339 3.58 2.01 -1.57
C ARG A 339 3.74 2.81 -0.28
N LYS A 340 4.70 2.46 0.59
CA LYS A 340 5.00 3.23 1.82
C LYS A 340 5.45 4.65 1.51
N ILE A 341 6.37 4.84 0.56
CA ILE A 341 6.84 6.16 0.13
C ILE A 341 5.69 7.00 -0.41
N TYR A 342 4.86 6.40 -1.27
CA TYR A 342 3.70 7.07 -1.84
C TYR A 342 2.70 7.51 -0.75
N PHE A 343 2.35 6.63 0.20
CA PHE A 343 1.49 7.00 1.32
C PHE A 343 2.12 8.08 2.20
N ARG A 344 3.43 8.01 2.48
CA ARG A 344 4.15 9.05 3.22
C ARG A 344 4.03 10.41 2.51
N ASN A 345 4.23 10.45 1.19
CA ASN A 345 4.10 11.66 0.39
C ASN A 345 2.65 12.17 0.35
N LEU A 346 1.68 11.27 0.24
CA LEU A 346 0.26 11.60 0.29
C LEU A 346 -0.13 12.22 1.64
N LEU A 347 0.35 11.64 2.74
CA LEU A 347 0.15 12.15 4.09
C LEU A 347 0.78 13.53 4.25
N THR A 348 2.07 13.67 3.88
CA THR A 348 2.84 14.91 4.01
C THR A 348 2.23 16.07 3.20
N ASN A 349 1.69 15.79 2.01
CA ASN A 349 1.07 16.81 1.15
C ASN A 349 -0.40 17.11 1.48
N ASN A 350 -1.11 16.21 2.18
CA ASN A 350 -2.54 16.34 2.50
C ASN A 350 -2.82 16.46 4.01
N LEU A 351 -1.87 16.96 4.80
CA LEU A 351 -1.94 17.18 6.26
C LEU A 351 -3.09 18.09 6.75
N SER A 352 -4.04 18.46 5.89
CA SER A 352 -5.30 19.13 6.27
C SER A 352 -6.57 18.28 6.07
N ILE A 353 -6.50 17.02 5.58
CA ILE A 353 -7.69 16.28 5.10
C ILE A 353 -7.89 14.87 5.73
N LEU A 354 -6.87 14.26 6.32
CA LEU A 354 -6.94 12.84 6.73
C LEU A 354 -7.48 12.64 8.17
N SER A 355 -8.40 11.69 8.36
CA SER A 355 -9.01 11.31 9.65
C SER A 355 -8.19 10.27 10.43
N GLU A 356 -8.44 10.16 11.74
CA GLU A 356 -7.82 9.17 12.65
C GLU A 356 -7.96 7.72 12.20
N ASP A 357 -9.04 7.31 11.53
CA ASP A 357 -9.19 5.92 11.05
C ASP A 357 -8.34 5.61 9.80
N SER A 358 -8.05 6.61 8.98
CA SER A 358 -7.06 6.49 7.89
C SER A 358 -5.65 6.32 8.47
N MET A 359 -5.40 6.85 9.68
CA MET A 359 -4.14 6.65 10.39
C MET A 359 -4.01 5.23 10.98
N LYS A 360 -5.09 4.58 11.43
CA LYS A 360 -5.03 3.19 11.93
C LYS A 360 -4.54 2.17 10.89
N ASN A 361 -4.85 2.41 9.61
CA ASN A 361 -4.32 1.57 8.52
C ASN A 361 -2.86 1.94 8.19
N VAL A 362 -2.46 3.19 8.36
CA VAL A 362 -1.08 3.68 8.21
C VAL A 362 -0.17 3.22 9.36
N ASP A 363 -0.70 3.09 10.57
CA ASP A 363 -0.02 2.55 11.77
C ASP A 363 0.50 1.11 11.56
N LYS A 364 -0.03 0.42 10.55
CA LYS A 364 0.40 -0.91 10.15
C LYS A 364 1.64 -0.91 9.25
N PHE A 365 2.02 0.24 8.67
CA PHE A 365 3.03 0.36 7.62
C PHE A 365 4.20 1.31 7.93
N LEU A 366 4.08 2.19 8.93
CA LEU A 366 5.14 3.07 9.43
C LEU A 366 5.67 2.57 10.78
N ASP A 367 6.94 2.83 11.07
CA ASP A 367 7.51 2.54 12.40
C ASP A 367 6.89 3.48 13.45
N LYS A 368 6.73 3.00 14.69
CA LYS A 368 6.12 3.78 15.79
C LYS A 368 6.87 5.09 16.06
N GLU A 369 8.17 5.10 15.79
CA GLU A 369 9.03 6.29 15.90
C GLU A 369 8.69 7.33 14.82
N GLU A 370 8.44 6.90 13.58
CA GLU A 370 8.03 7.80 12.49
C GLU A 370 6.64 8.41 12.71
N ILE A 371 5.71 7.64 13.27
CA ILE A 371 4.36 8.12 13.59
C ILE A 371 4.42 9.19 14.69
N PHE A 372 5.28 8.99 15.70
CA PHE A 372 5.50 9.95 16.77
C PHE A 372 6.06 11.27 16.23
N ASP A 373 7.05 11.21 15.34
CA ASP A 373 7.65 12.40 14.74
C ASP A 373 6.65 13.18 13.86
N ILE A 374 5.82 12.48 13.08
CA ILE A 374 4.74 13.10 12.28
C ILE A 374 3.75 13.83 13.20
N LYS A 375 3.28 13.16 14.27
CA LYS A 375 2.32 13.75 15.22
C LYS A 375 2.91 14.92 16.01
N ARG A 376 4.19 14.83 16.39
CA ARG A 376 4.92 15.95 17.00
C ARG A 376 4.94 17.15 16.07
N ASN A 377 5.29 16.95 14.80
CA ASN A 377 5.38 18.04 13.83
C ASN A 377 4.01 18.67 13.51
N GLU A 378 2.94 17.85 13.48
CA GLU A 378 1.56 18.33 13.35
C GLU A 378 1.18 19.27 14.51
N LEU A 379 1.44 18.85 15.75
CA LEU A 379 1.18 19.66 16.94
C LEU A 379 1.98 20.97 16.94
N LEU A 380 3.26 20.93 16.54
CA LEU A 380 4.09 22.13 16.40
C LEU A 380 3.50 23.12 15.39
N GLY A 381 3.04 22.63 14.24
CA GLY A 381 2.38 23.47 13.23
C GLY A 381 1.06 24.10 13.71
N LEU A 382 0.30 23.41 14.57
CA LEU A 382 -0.89 23.97 15.20
C LEU A 382 -0.56 25.04 16.24
N LEU A 383 0.49 24.82 17.04
CA LEU A 383 0.98 25.80 18.01
C LEU A 383 1.46 27.09 17.34
N ASP A 384 2.12 27.00 16.19
CA ASP A 384 2.57 28.17 15.43
C ASP A 384 1.41 28.97 14.83
N LYS A 385 0.36 28.28 14.35
CA LYS A 385 -0.88 28.93 13.92
C LYS A 385 -1.58 29.64 15.07
N ALA A 386 -1.67 28.98 16.23
CA ALA A 386 -2.26 29.56 17.42
C ALA A 386 -1.48 30.80 17.88
N ASP A 387 -0.15 30.75 17.91
CA ASP A 387 0.73 31.87 18.26
C ASP A 387 0.55 33.06 17.31
N SER A 388 0.42 32.79 16.00
CA SER A 388 0.15 33.85 15.00
C SER A 388 -1.19 34.54 15.21
N ILE A 389 -2.23 33.79 15.62
CA ILE A 389 -3.55 34.36 15.93
C ILE A 389 -3.47 35.22 17.19
N VAL A 390 -2.79 34.73 18.23
CA VAL A 390 -2.63 35.46 19.49
C VAL A 390 -1.88 36.78 19.29
N LYS A 391 -0.81 36.79 18.49
CA LYS A 391 -0.07 38.01 18.14
C LYS A 391 -0.94 39.04 17.41
N LYS A 392 -1.78 38.60 16.46
CA LYS A 392 -2.71 39.49 15.75
C LYS A 392 -3.79 40.07 16.67
N LEU A 393 -4.23 39.31 17.67
CA LEU A 393 -5.18 39.80 18.68
C LEU A 393 -4.50 40.81 19.62
N ASP A 394 -3.22 40.63 19.92
CA ASP A 394 -2.44 41.57 20.74
C ASP A 394 -2.25 42.93 20.05
N GLU A 395 -2.03 42.93 18.72
CA GLU A 395 -1.94 44.14 17.88
C GLU A 395 -3.22 45.01 17.94
N THR A 396 -4.37 44.45 18.31
CA THR A 396 -5.63 45.19 18.47
C THR A 396 -5.78 45.90 19.82
N GLY A 397 -4.87 45.65 20.77
CA GLY A 397 -4.80 46.36 22.07
C GLY A 397 -5.83 45.92 23.12
N ASP A 398 -6.90 45.22 22.74
CA ASP A 398 -8.01 44.85 23.63
C ASP A 398 -7.72 43.63 24.52
N PHE A 399 -6.63 42.87 24.27
CA PHE A 399 -6.40 41.56 24.91
C PHE A 399 -4.99 41.36 25.50
N SER A 400 -4.23 42.43 25.74
CA SER A 400 -2.79 42.36 26.09
C SER A 400 -2.43 41.48 27.30
N SER A 401 -3.28 41.39 28.32
CA SER A 401 -3.03 40.50 29.47
C SER A 401 -3.31 39.03 29.17
N ILE A 402 -4.23 38.74 28.25
CA ILE A 402 -4.64 37.37 27.88
C ILE A 402 -3.71 36.83 26.79
N SER A 403 -3.26 37.68 25.88
CA SER A 403 -2.32 37.33 24.80
C SER A 403 -0.96 36.87 25.36
N GLU A 404 -0.46 37.53 26.39
CA GLU A 404 0.81 37.17 27.05
C GLU A 404 0.72 35.79 27.75
N GLU A 405 -0.37 35.54 28.48
CA GLU A 405 -0.56 34.27 29.18
C GLU A 405 -0.72 33.08 28.20
N VAL A 406 -1.50 33.27 27.14
CA VAL A 406 -1.70 32.23 26.11
C VAL A 406 -0.42 31.99 25.32
N SER A 407 0.34 33.05 24.98
CA SER A 407 1.63 32.91 24.29
C SER A 407 2.64 32.13 25.14
N ASN A 408 2.67 32.39 26.45
CA ASN A 408 3.52 31.63 27.37
C ASN A 408 3.13 30.15 27.45
N GLN A 409 1.84 29.82 27.49
CA GLN A 409 1.40 28.42 27.48
C GLN A 409 1.73 27.71 26.17
N ILE A 410 1.61 28.41 25.03
CA ILE A 410 2.02 27.88 23.72
C ILE A 410 3.52 27.58 23.71
N ASN A 411 4.36 28.50 24.21
CA ASN A 411 5.81 28.32 24.27
C ASN A 411 6.20 27.14 25.16
N VAL A 412 5.62 27.02 26.36
CA VAL A 412 5.86 25.88 27.27
C VAL A 412 5.46 24.56 26.63
N THR A 413 4.34 24.53 25.91
CA THR A 413 3.88 23.33 25.20
C THR A 413 4.82 22.99 24.04
N ARG A 414 5.30 24.00 23.32
CA ARG A 414 6.28 23.85 22.24
C ARG A 414 7.61 23.28 22.75
N GLU A 415 8.12 23.79 23.87
CA GLU A 415 9.32 23.24 24.52
C GLU A 415 9.13 21.78 24.92
N ARG A 416 7.99 21.42 25.52
CA ARG A 416 7.67 20.03 25.89
C ARG A 416 7.62 19.07 24.69
N CYS A 417 7.20 19.56 23.52
CA CYS A 417 7.22 18.78 22.29
C CYS A 417 8.66 18.46 21.83
N TYR A 418 9.62 19.37 22.06
CA TYR A 418 11.04 19.17 21.73
C TYR A 418 11.81 18.39 22.78
N GLU A 419 11.40 18.45 24.05
CA GLU A 419 12.12 17.83 25.17
C GLU A 419 11.97 16.30 25.32
N GLY A 420 11.24 15.62 24.43
CA GLY A 420 11.29 14.15 24.32
C GLY A 420 11.09 13.42 25.65
N LEU A 421 9.97 13.64 26.33
CA LEU A 421 9.72 13.12 27.68
C LEU A 421 9.18 11.68 27.66
N PHE A 422 10.07 10.71 27.47
CA PHE A 422 9.85 9.37 28.05
C PHE A 422 10.82 9.17 29.21
N SER A 423 10.33 9.38 30.43
CA SER A 423 11.07 9.00 31.63
C SER A 423 10.86 7.52 31.89
N ILE A 424 11.87 6.70 31.61
CA ILE A 424 11.86 5.27 31.93
C ILE A 424 12.53 5.07 33.29
N ALA A 425 11.72 4.78 34.31
CA ALA A 425 12.22 4.46 35.65
C ALA A 425 12.50 2.95 35.78
N LEU A 426 13.78 2.55 35.77
CA LEU A 426 14.18 1.16 35.99
C LEU A 426 14.33 0.87 37.50
N ILE A 427 13.29 0.30 38.12
CA ILE A 427 13.28 -0.05 39.54
C ILE A 427 13.57 -1.54 39.72
N THR A 428 14.72 -1.86 40.28
CA THR A 428 15.11 -3.25 40.61
C THR A 428 15.92 -3.31 41.92
N PRO A 429 16.09 -4.50 42.54
CA PRO A 429 16.90 -4.67 43.74
C PRO A 429 18.38 -4.28 43.53
N PHE A 430 19.09 -3.99 44.63
CA PHE A 430 20.53 -3.73 44.58
C PHE A 430 21.30 -4.92 43.97
N GLN A 431 22.29 -4.67 43.12
CA GLN A 431 23.09 -5.68 42.39
C GLN A 431 22.37 -6.59 41.36
N SER A 432 21.15 -6.26 40.96
CA SER A 432 20.40 -7.05 39.94
C SER A 432 20.80 -6.78 38.48
N GLY A 433 21.90 -6.08 38.22
CA GLY A 433 22.39 -5.85 36.86
C GLY A 433 21.80 -4.63 36.12
N LYS A 434 21.23 -3.65 36.83
CA LYS A 434 20.63 -2.42 36.24
C LYS A 434 21.48 -1.77 35.16
N SER A 435 22.75 -1.50 35.47
CA SER A 435 23.68 -0.84 34.55
C SER A 435 23.96 -1.68 33.31
N THR A 436 24.03 -3.00 33.45
CA THR A 436 24.24 -3.91 32.32
C THR A 436 23.01 -3.93 31.39
N THR A 437 21.81 -3.95 31.95
CA THR A 437 20.56 -3.89 31.18
C THR A 437 20.39 -2.54 30.47
N LEU A 438 20.72 -1.43 31.14
CA LEU A 438 20.66 -0.10 30.52
C LEU A 438 21.66 0.05 29.37
N ASN A 439 22.89 -0.43 29.56
CA ASN A 439 23.93 -0.37 28.53
C ASN A 439 23.62 -1.25 27.31
N ALA A 440 23.00 -2.42 27.53
CA ALA A 440 22.52 -3.28 26.45
C ALA A 440 21.33 -2.65 25.72
N PHE A 441 20.42 -1.99 26.45
CA PHE A 441 19.27 -1.29 25.86
C PHE A 441 19.70 -0.07 25.03
N ALA A 442 20.75 0.62 25.44
CA ALA A 442 21.28 1.80 24.76
C ALA A 442 22.23 1.48 23.58
N ASP A 443 22.49 0.20 23.30
CA ASP A 443 23.42 -0.27 22.25
C ASP A 443 24.77 0.48 22.27
N GLY A 444 25.33 0.67 23.47
CA GLY A 444 26.60 1.36 23.68
C GLY A 444 26.57 2.89 23.52
N ARG A 445 25.41 3.51 23.28
CA ARG A 445 25.26 4.98 23.29
C ARG A 445 25.21 5.49 24.73
N GLU A 446 25.88 6.61 24.99
CA GLU A 446 25.96 7.20 26.31
C GLU A 446 24.61 7.86 26.68
N VAL A 447 23.77 7.15 27.43
CA VAL A 447 22.53 7.71 27.98
C VAL A 447 22.88 8.34 29.33
N SER A 448 22.99 9.67 29.36
CA SER A 448 23.18 10.40 30.62
C SER A 448 21.96 10.21 31.51
N PRO A 449 22.07 9.54 32.68
CA PRO A 449 20.95 9.45 33.60
C PRO A 449 20.68 10.83 34.19
N LYS A 450 19.41 11.27 34.18
CA LYS A 450 18.93 12.37 35.03
C LYS A 450 18.51 11.85 36.39
#